data_AF-A0A920H796-F1
#
_entry.id   AF-A0A920H796-F1
#
_cell.length_a   1.000
_cell.length_b   1.000
_cell.length_c   1.000
_cell.angle_alpha   90.00
_cell.angle_beta   90.00
_cell.angle_gamma   90.00
#
_symmetry.space_group_name_H-M   'P 1'
#
loop_
_entity.id
_entity.type
_entity.pdbx_description
1 polymer ?
#
loop_
_entity_poly.entity_id
_entity_poly.type
_entity_poly.pdbx_seq_one_letter_code
_entity_poly.pdbx_strand_id
1 'polypeptide(L)'
;MAITKRYSAADQVGVFADEILPVEIEKRQGGQLIIDHDEHPRPDTSMEKLTKLTGVNGPQSTVTAGNASGINDGAAALLLASQAASSSNGLVPLARIRANATAGVPPRIMGMGPVPASQKALAKAGLTIDDMDVIEINEAFAAQALACLRELGIADDAPHVNPNGGAIALGHPLGMSGARLLLTAAFELKRRDGRYALCTMCIGVGQGMAVILEAC
;
A
#
# COMPACT_ATOMS: atom_id res chain seq x y z
N MET A 1 1.87 -0.06 15.49
CA MET A 1 2.46 -1.34 15.93
C MET A 1 2.04 -2.51 15.03
N ALA A 2 0.75 -2.70 14.71
CA ALA A 2 0.31 -3.83 13.87
C ALA A 2 1.03 -3.90 12.52
N ILE A 3 1.11 -2.79 11.80
CA ILE A 3 1.75 -2.70 10.47
C ILE A 3 3.23 -3.06 10.50
N THR A 4 4.00 -2.53 11.46
CA THR A 4 5.42 -2.89 11.59
C THR A 4 5.61 -4.37 11.86
N LYS A 5 4.74 -4.99 12.67
CA LYS A 5 4.78 -6.44 12.93
C LYS A 5 4.41 -7.26 11.69
N ARG A 6 3.41 -6.81 10.92
CA ARG A 6 3.03 -7.42 9.64
C ARG A 6 4.18 -7.41 8.64
N TYR A 7 4.84 -6.25 8.51
CA TYR A 7 6.08 -6.15 7.73
C TYR A 7 7.14 -7.16 8.20
N SER A 8 7.48 -7.15 9.50
CA SER A 8 8.53 -8.04 10.01
C SER A 8 8.21 -9.52 9.80
N ALA A 9 6.94 -9.92 9.90
CA ALA A 9 6.52 -11.28 9.61
C ALA A 9 6.66 -11.63 8.12
N ALA A 10 6.26 -10.71 7.23
CA ALA A 10 6.38 -10.88 5.78
C ALA A 10 7.85 -10.95 5.31
N ASP A 11 8.70 -10.08 5.85
CA ASP A 11 10.14 -10.05 5.56
C ASP A 11 10.84 -11.34 6.02
N GLN A 12 10.53 -11.82 7.23
CA GLN A 12 11.11 -13.07 7.77
C GLN A 12 10.81 -14.32 6.92
N VAL A 13 9.67 -14.33 6.22
CA VAL A 13 9.29 -15.45 5.34
C VAL A 13 9.59 -15.16 3.87
N GLY A 14 10.27 -14.05 3.56
CA GLY A 14 10.74 -13.72 2.23
C GLY A 14 9.65 -13.26 1.25
N VAL A 15 8.53 -12.70 1.74
CA VAL A 15 7.42 -12.23 0.88
C VAL A 15 7.88 -11.25 -0.20
N PHE A 16 8.85 -10.40 0.12
CA PHE A 16 9.30 -9.34 -0.78
C PHE A 16 10.30 -9.80 -1.85
N ALA A 17 10.80 -11.03 -1.76
CA ALA A 17 11.74 -11.58 -2.74
C ALA A 17 11.15 -11.68 -4.16
N ASP A 18 9.81 -11.77 -4.27
CA ASP A 18 9.11 -11.79 -5.55
C ASP A 18 8.94 -10.39 -6.18
N GLU A 19 9.03 -9.31 -5.39
CA GLU A 19 8.69 -7.95 -5.83
C GLU A 19 9.84 -6.93 -5.73
N ILE A 20 10.89 -7.20 -4.95
CA ILE A 20 12.09 -6.34 -4.87
C ILE A 20 13.13 -6.77 -5.90
N LEU A 21 13.54 -5.83 -6.74
CA LEU A 21 14.71 -5.96 -7.61
C LEU A 21 15.92 -5.29 -6.94
N PRO A 22 17.02 -6.01 -6.68
CA PRO A 22 18.23 -5.41 -6.10
C PRO A 22 18.76 -4.25 -6.94
N VAL A 23 19.11 -3.15 -6.27
CA VAL A 23 19.72 -1.97 -6.89
C VAL A 23 21.17 -1.88 -6.47
N GLU A 24 22.07 -1.83 -7.47
CA GLU A 24 23.49 -1.67 -7.26
C GLU A 24 23.90 -0.20 -7.36
N ILE A 25 24.56 0.30 -6.31
CA ILE A 25 25.03 1.69 -6.23
C ILE A 25 26.55 1.70 -6.08
N GLU A 26 27.23 2.41 -6.97
CA GLU A 26 28.67 2.67 -6.84
C GLU A 26 28.93 3.68 -5.71
N LYS A 27 29.79 3.29 -4.75
CA LYS A 27 30.21 4.18 -3.67
C LYS A 27 31.26 5.17 -4.18
N ARG A 28 31.17 6.43 -3.75
CA ARG A 28 32.15 7.49 -4.10
C ARG A 28 33.61 7.14 -3.79
N GLN A 29 33.87 6.29 -2.80
CA GLN A 29 35.22 5.88 -2.38
C GLN A 29 35.67 4.55 -3.00
N GLY A 30 34.92 4.04 -4.00
CA GLY A 30 35.11 2.71 -4.57
C GLY A 30 34.31 1.63 -3.83
N GLY A 31 33.96 0.57 -4.55
CA GLY A 31 33.12 -0.52 -4.07
C GLY A 31 31.63 -0.34 -4.39
N GLN A 32 30.86 -1.40 -4.16
CA GLN A 32 29.45 -1.49 -4.49
C GLN A 32 28.60 -1.58 -3.22
N LEU A 33 27.44 -0.92 -3.21
CA LEU A 33 26.36 -1.14 -2.27
C LEU A 33 25.23 -1.83 -3.03
N ILE A 34 24.75 -2.96 -2.52
CA ILE A 34 23.55 -3.61 -3.03
C ILE A 34 22.42 -3.25 -2.05
N ILE A 35 21.34 -2.69 -2.58
CA ILE A 35 20.10 -2.46 -1.84
C ILE A 35 19.09 -3.47 -2.34
N ASP A 36 18.81 -4.48 -1.52
CA ASP A 36 17.91 -5.60 -1.79
C ASP A 36 16.82 -5.78 -0.72
N HIS A 37 16.77 -4.89 0.27
CA HIS A 37 15.77 -4.87 1.33
C HIS A 37 15.31 -3.44 1.62
N ASP A 38 14.07 -3.30 2.12
CA ASP A 38 13.56 -2.01 2.59
C ASP A 38 14.33 -1.53 3.83
N GLU A 39 14.88 -0.31 3.77
CA GLU A 39 15.67 0.29 4.86
C GLU A 39 14.80 1.06 5.88
N HIS A 40 13.59 1.46 5.48
CA HIS A 40 12.68 2.25 6.32
C HIS A 40 12.12 1.51 7.56
N PRO A 41 11.78 0.21 7.48
CA PRO A 41 11.20 -0.53 8.58
C PRO A 41 12.01 -0.47 9.87
N ARG A 42 11.30 -0.27 10.99
CA ARG A 42 11.89 -0.15 12.34
C ARG A 42 11.46 -1.32 13.21
N PRO A 43 12.14 -2.48 13.15
CA PRO A 43 11.69 -3.71 13.82
C PRO A 43 11.64 -3.58 15.35
N ASP A 44 12.38 -2.63 15.92
CA ASP A 44 12.43 -2.34 17.35
C ASP A 44 11.31 -1.40 17.84
N THR A 45 10.32 -1.10 16.99
CA THR A 45 9.16 -0.27 17.33
C THR A 45 8.33 -0.92 18.43
N SER A 46 8.10 -0.18 19.52
CA SER A 46 7.25 -0.61 20.64
C SER A 46 6.19 0.44 20.98
N MET A 47 5.11 0.03 21.64
CA MET A 47 4.10 0.98 22.13
C MET A 47 4.73 2.03 23.05
N GLU A 48 5.66 1.63 23.91
CA GLU A 48 6.37 2.54 24.81
C GLU A 48 7.13 3.63 24.04
N LYS A 49 7.83 3.26 22.96
CA LYS A 49 8.53 4.23 22.10
C LYS A 49 7.53 5.14 21.39
N LEU A 50 6.45 4.58 20.84
CA LEU A 50 5.44 5.33 20.10
C LEU A 50 4.71 6.36 20.97
N THR A 51 4.42 6.03 22.23
CA THR A 51 3.73 6.95 23.16
C THR A 51 4.59 8.14 23.61
N LYS A 52 5.91 8.05 23.46
CA LYS A 52 6.86 9.13 23.82
C LYS A 52 7.06 10.14 22.68
N LEU A 53 6.52 9.89 21.50
CA LEU A 53 6.72 10.76 20.34
C LEU A 53 5.84 12.03 20.43
N THR A 54 6.44 13.17 20.11
CA THR A 54 5.75 14.44 20.02
C THR A 54 4.93 14.54 18.73
N GLY A 55 3.79 15.23 18.78
CA GLY A 55 2.95 15.49 17.63
C GLY A 55 3.65 16.37 16.58
N VAL A 56 3.50 16.04 15.29
CA VAL A 56 4.22 16.70 14.18
C VAL A 56 3.78 18.16 13.95
N ASN A 57 2.55 18.51 14.32
CA ASN A 57 2.00 19.86 14.19
C ASN A 57 1.65 20.47 15.57
N GLY A 58 2.47 20.15 16.57
CA GLY A 58 2.37 20.67 17.93
C GLY A 58 1.85 19.64 18.95
N PRO A 59 1.91 19.95 20.25
CA PRO A 59 1.70 18.99 21.33
C PRO A 59 0.30 18.35 21.38
N GLN A 60 -0.70 19.00 20.79
CA GLN A 60 -2.08 18.49 20.74
C GLN A 60 -2.34 17.55 19.56
N SER A 61 -1.40 17.45 18.61
CA SER A 61 -1.54 16.56 17.45
C SER A 61 -1.38 15.10 17.87
N THR A 62 -2.36 14.26 17.51
CA THR A 62 -2.27 12.80 17.67
C THR A 62 -1.41 12.14 16.59
N VAL A 63 -1.13 12.85 15.50
CA VAL A 63 -0.20 12.41 14.45
C VAL A 63 1.23 12.68 14.89
N THR A 64 2.06 11.63 14.87
CA THR A 64 3.48 11.63 15.23
C THR A 64 4.30 10.99 14.11
N ALA A 65 5.62 11.13 14.13
CA ALA A 65 6.50 10.47 13.16
C ALA A 65 6.45 8.92 13.22
N GLY A 66 5.85 8.33 14.26
CA GLY A 66 5.70 6.88 14.41
C GLY A 66 4.37 6.34 13.89
N ASN A 67 3.44 7.20 13.51
CA ASN A 67 2.14 6.82 12.93
C ASN A 67 1.85 7.55 11.61
N ALA A 68 2.88 8.10 10.97
CA ALA A 68 2.88 8.67 9.64
C ALA A 68 3.87 7.90 8.76
N SER A 69 3.63 7.86 7.46
CA SER A 69 4.60 7.31 6.51
C SER A 69 5.88 8.16 6.49
N GLY A 70 7.01 7.51 6.20
CA GLY A 70 8.29 8.18 6.04
C GLY A 70 8.39 9.08 4.81
N ILE A 71 9.51 9.79 4.75
CA ILE A 71 10.05 10.37 3.52
C ILE A 71 11.02 9.33 2.95
N ASN A 72 10.80 8.91 1.72
CA ASN A 72 11.48 7.75 1.14
C ASN A 72 11.77 7.98 -0.34
N ASP A 73 12.83 7.34 -0.80
CA ASP A 73 13.18 7.21 -2.21
C ASP A 73 12.82 5.81 -2.69
N GLY A 74 12.27 5.69 -3.90
CA GLY A 74 11.90 4.40 -4.46
C GLY A 74 11.19 4.51 -5.80
N ALA A 75 11.22 3.43 -6.57
CA ALA A 75 10.58 3.31 -7.87
C ALA A 75 9.87 1.94 -7.98
N ALA A 76 8.83 1.88 -8.80
CA ALA A 76 8.16 0.64 -9.15
C ALA A 76 7.78 0.68 -10.63
N ALA A 77 7.83 -0.47 -11.29
CA ALA A 77 7.47 -0.61 -12.70
C ALA A 77 6.44 -1.74 -12.84
N LEU A 78 5.41 -1.50 -13.65
CA LEU A 78 4.38 -2.48 -13.98
C LEU A 78 4.28 -2.61 -15.50
N LEU A 79 4.27 -3.84 -16.00
CA LEU A 79 3.96 -4.11 -17.40
C LEU A 79 2.45 -4.34 -17.55
N LEU A 80 1.77 -3.43 -18.24
CA LEU A 80 0.34 -3.55 -18.55
C LEU A 80 0.17 -4.00 -20.01
N ALA A 81 -0.69 -4.99 -20.23
CA ALA A 81 -1.00 -5.48 -21.56
C ALA A 81 -2.51 -5.73 -21.71
N SER A 82 -3.02 -5.58 -22.93
CA SER A 82 -4.34 -6.09 -23.27
C SER A 82 -4.30 -7.63 -23.26
N GLN A 83 -5.45 -8.28 -23.12
CA GLN A 83 -5.55 -9.74 -23.20
C GLN A 83 -5.00 -10.28 -24.53
N ALA A 84 -5.26 -9.56 -25.64
CA ALA A 84 -4.75 -9.90 -26.96
C ALA A 84 -3.21 -9.84 -27.00
N ALA A 85 -2.62 -8.75 -26.49
CA ALA A 85 -1.17 -8.60 -26.45
C ALA A 85 -0.49 -9.61 -25.50
N SER A 86 -1.11 -9.92 -24.35
CA SER A 86 -0.63 -10.94 -23.43
C SER A 86 -0.59 -12.30 -24.12
N SER A 87 -1.67 -12.67 -24.82
CA SER A 87 -1.79 -13.95 -25.53
C SER A 87 -0.81 -14.04 -26.71
N SER A 88 -0.68 -12.99 -27.53
CA SER A 88 0.20 -12.99 -28.70
C SER A 88 1.69 -13.04 -28.35
N ASN A 89 2.06 -12.59 -27.15
CA ASN A 89 3.44 -12.57 -26.67
C ASN A 89 3.75 -13.66 -25.63
N GLY A 90 2.82 -14.60 -25.38
CA GLY A 90 3.03 -15.68 -24.40
C GLY A 90 3.22 -15.20 -22.96
N LEU A 91 2.69 -14.02 -22.61
CA LEU A 91 2.79 -13.45 -21.28
C LEU A 91 1.71 -14.04 -20.36
N VAL A 92 2.11 -14.44 -19.16
CA VAL A 92 1.20 -14.89 -18.09
C VAL A 92 0.87 -13.70 -17.20
N PRO A 93 -0.38 -13.20 -17.18
CA PRO A 93 -0.75 -12.06 -16.36
C PRO A 93 -0.72 -12.43 -14.87
N LEU A 94 -0.19 -11.54 -14.04
CA LEU A 94 -0.20 -11.71 -12.57
C LEU A 94 -1.59 -11.40 -11.98
N ALA A 95 -2.27 -10.39 -12.53
CA ALA A 95 -3.62 -9.97 -12.16
C ALA A 95 -4.25 -9.16 -13.31
N ARG A 96 -5.57 -8.97 -13.24
CA ARG A 96 -6.36 -8.17 -14.17
C ARG A 96 -6.92 -6.94 -13.47
N ILE A 97 -6.83 -5.77 -14.09
CA ILE A 97 -7.54 -4.58 -13.63
C ILE A 97 -9.03 -4.74 -13.97
N ARG A 98 -9.87 -4.94 -12.96
CA ARG A 98 -11.31 -5.14 -13.11
C ARG A 98 -12.06 -3.81 -13.21
N ALA A 99 -11.70 -2.86 -12.35
CA ALA A 99 -12.25 -1.51 -12.34
C ALA A 99 -11.26 -0.53 -11.73
N ASN A 100 -11.43 0.75 -12.05
CA ASN A 100 -10.77 1.84 -11.35
C ASN A 100 -11.71 3.05 -11.27
N ALA A 101 -11.46 3.90 -10.28
CA ALA A 101 -12.18 5.13 -10.06
C ALA A 101 -11.32 6.16 -9.33
N THR A 102 -11.65 7.44 -9.58
CA THR A 102 -11.17 8.57 -8.80
C THR A 102 -12.34 9.32 -8.17
N ALA A 103 -12.07 10.03 -7.08
CA ALA A 103 -13.04 10.87 -6.39
C ALA A 103 -12.36 12.12 -5.81
N GLY A 104 -13.15 13.19 -5.66
CA GLY A 104 -12.75 14.41 -4.96
C GLY A 104 -13.41 14.49 -3.59
N VAL A 105 -12.70 15.07 -2.63
CA VAL A 105 -13.17 15.41 -1.28
C VAL A 105 -12.64 16.80 -0.92
N PRO A 106 -13.20 17.50 0.09
CA PRO A 106 -12.63 18.77 0.53
C PRO A 106 -11.15 18.62 0.92
N PRO A 107 -10.26 19.54 0.51
CA PRO A 107 -8.81 19.43 0.76
C PRO A 107 -8.44 19.23 2.23
N ARG A 108 -9.19 19.86 3.15
CA ARG A 108 -9.01 19.73 4.61
C ARG A 108 -9.20 18.31 5.16
N ILE A 109 -9.86 17.43 4.41
CA ILE A 109 -10.09 16.02 4.76
C ILE A 109 -9.59 15.10 3.64
N MET A 110 -8.54 15.50 2.92
CA MET A 110 -8.01 14.73 1.78
C MET A 110 -7.73 13.26 2.09
N GLY A 111 -7.39 12.94 3.34
CA GLY A 111 -7.21 11.57 3.83
C GLY A 111 -8.42 10.66 3.64
N MET A 112 -9.64 11.20 3.48
CA MET A 112 -10.87 10.43 3.24
C MET A 112 -11.12 10.09 1.77
N GLY A 113 -10.28 10.56 0.85
CA GLY A 113 -10.38 10.26 -0.58
C GLY A 113 -10.55 8.77 -0.95
N PRO A 114 -9.90 7.80 -0.25
CA PRO A 114 -10.09 6.38 -0.50
C PRO A 114 -11.53 5.90 -0.46
N VAL A 115 -12.37 6.46 0.41
CA VAL A 115 -13.75 5.99 0.63
C VAL A 115 -14.60 6.16 -0.64
N PRO A 116 -14.85 7.38 -1.15
CA PRO A 116 -15.68 7.55 -2.34
C PRO A 116 -15.02 6.98 -3.60
N ALA A 117 -13.68 6.91 -3.65
CA ALA A 117 -12.99 6.26 -4.76
C ALA A 117 -13.26 4.74 -4.77
N SER A 118 -13.14 4.08 -3.61
CA SER A 118 -13.36 2.65 -3.45
C SER A 118 -14.82 2.28 -3.72
N GLN A 119 -15.77 3.00 -3.13
CA GLN A 119 -17.21 2.81 -3.39
C GLN A 119 -17.54 2.89 -4.89
N LYS A 120 -16.95 3.86 -5.61
CA LYS A 120 -17.15 4.01 -7.06
C LYS A 120 -16.49 2.89 -7.86
N ALA A 121 -15.28 2.44 -7.48
CA ALA A 121 -14.59 1.34 -8.14
C ALA A 121 -15.32 0.00 -7.95
N LEU A 122 -15.78 -0.27 -6.73
CA LEU A 122 -16.57 -1.44 -6.36
C LEU A 122 -17.90 -1.48 -7.13
N ALA A 123 -18.65 -0.37 -7.14
CA ALA A 123 -19.89 -0.25 -7.90
C ALA A 123 -19.67 -0.48 -9.42
N LYS A 124 -18.58 0.05 -9.98
CA LYS A 124 -18.21 -0.17 -11.39
C LYS A 124 -17.83 -1.64 -11.69
N ALA A 125 -17.25 -2.34 -10.71
CA ALA A 125 -16.92 -3.75 -10.82
C ALA A 125 -18.12 -4.68 -10.59
N GLY A 126 -19.22 -4.18 -10.01
CA GLY A 126 -20.35 -4.98 -9.53
C GLY A 126 -20.00 -5.80 -8.29
N LEU A 127 -19.12 -5.27 -7.42
CA LEU A 127 -18.61 -5.93 -6.22
C LEU A 127 -18.92 -5.09 -4.97
N THR A 128 -18.77 -5.72 -3.82
CA THR A 128 -18.88 -5.14 -2.48
C THR A 128 -17.54 -5.19 -1.75
N ILE A 129 -17.45 -4.50 -0.61
CA ILE A 129 -16.22 -4.53 0.18
C ILE A 129 -15.93 -5.92 0.75
N ASP A 130 -16.98 -6.71 1.03
CA ASP A 130 -16.90 -8.06 1.59
C ASP A 130 -16.36 -9.08 0.58
N ASP A 131 -16.31 -8.73 -0.71
CA ASP A 131 -15.74 -9.58 -1.77
C ASP A 131 -14.19 -9.50 -1.82
N MET A 132 -13.56 -8.61 -1.06
CA MET A 132 -12.11 -8.35 -1.15
C MET A 132 -11.30 -9.31 -0.26
N ASP A 133 -10.47 -10.13 -0.88
CA ASP A 133 -9.53 -11.03 -0.19
C ASP A 133 -8.26 -10.32 0.29
N VAL A 134 -7.92 -9.19 -0.37
CA VAL A 134 -6.79 -8.33 -0.03
C VAL A 134 -7.20 -6.87 -0.17
N ILE A 135 -6.82 -6.04 0.79
CA ILE A 135 -6.98 -4.58 0.72
C ILE A 135 -5.63 -3.93 0.96
N GLU A 136 -5.10 -3.27 -0.08
CA GLU A 136 -3.91 -2.44 0.01
C GLU A 136 -4.35 -0.97 0.07
N ILE A 137 -4.42 -0.41 1.27
CA ILE A 137 -4.72 1.01 1.51
C ILE A 137 -3.44 1.75 1.88
N ASN A 138 -3.12 2.82 1.14
CA ASN A 138 -1.94 3.62 1.46
C ASN A 138 -2.05 4.26 2.85
N GLU A 139 -1.00 4.12 3.65
CA GLU A 139 -0.94 4.58 5.04
C GLU A 139 -0.15 5.88 5.17
N ALA A 140 -0.59 6.95 4.51
CA ALA A 140 0.05 8.26 4.68
C ALA A 140 0.13 8.65 6.18
N PHE A 141 -0.93 8.37 6.92
CA PHE A 141 -1.11 8.49 8.36
C PHE A 141 -2.00 7.34 8.88
N ALA A 142 -1.78 6.89 10.11
CA ALA A 142 -2.64 5.89 10.74
C ALA A 142 -4.08 6.42 10.89
N ALA A 143 -4.21 7.72 11.20
CA ALA A 143 -5.50 8.36 11.41
C ALA A 143 -6.41 8.30 10.17
N GLN A 144 -5.90 8.56 8.96
CA GLN A 144 -6.75 8.47 7.76
C GLN A 144 -7.03 7.03 7.37
N ALA A 145 -6.06 6.13 7.53
CA ALA A 145 -6.25 4.72 7.17
C ALA A 145 -7.40 4.14 7.99
N LEU A 146 -7.35 4.31 9.32
CA LEU A 146 -8.41 3.86 10.24
C LEU A 146 -9.75 4.53 9.95
N ALA A 147 -9.77 5.83 9.67
CA ALA A 147 -11.01 6.52 9.32
C ALA A 147 -11.63 5.96 8.03
N CYS A 148 -10.82 5.68 7.00
CA CYS A 148 -11.29 5.06 5.77
C CYS A 148 -11.80 3.64 5.99
N LEU A 149 -11.10 2.82 6.78
CA LEU A 149 -11.52 1.44 7.07
C LEU A 149 -12.89 1.42 7.74
N ARG A 150 -13.07 2.22 8.78
CA ARG A 150 -14.35 2.30 9.53
C ARG A 150 -15.50 2.78 8.65
N GLU A 151 -15.26 3.76 7.80
CA GLU A 151 -16.28 4.28 6.86
C GLU A 151 -16.62 3.25 5.76
N LEU A 152 -15.67 2.39 5.39
CA LEU A 152 -15.89 1.25 4.49
C LEU A 152 -16.44 0.01 5.21
N GLY A 153 -16.67 0.07 6.52
CA GLY A 153 -17.21 -1.06 7.31
C GLY A 153 -16.18 -2.15 7.64
N ILE A 154 -14.88 -1.86 7.50
CA ILE A 154 -13.79 -2.82 7.73
C ILE A 154 -13.27 -2.68 9.15
N ALA A 155 -13.04 -3.81 9.83
CA ALA A 155 -12.42 -3.82 11.16
C ALA A 155 -10.98 -3.27 11.11
N ASP A 156 -10.60 -2.47 12.11
CA ASP A 156 -9.27 -1.84 12.22
C ASP A 156 -8.10 -2.85 12.19
N ASP A 157 -8.35 -4.09 12.64
CA ASP A 157 -7.37 -5.17 12.74
C ASP A 157 -7.54 -6.26 11.67
N ALA A 158 -8.41 -6.04 10.68
CA ALA A 158 -8.71 -6.99 9.62
C ALA A 158 -7.41 -7.57 8.99
N PRO A 159 -7.26 -8.91 8.92
CA PRO A 159 -6.00 -9.55 8.50
C PRO A 159 -5.75 -9.48 7.00
N HIS A 160 -6.75 -9.11 6.20
CA HIS A 160 -6.64 -8.91 4.76
C HIS A 160 -6.27 -7.47 4.38
N VAL A 161 -6.26 -6.52 5.32
CA VAL A 161 -5.82 -5.14 5.08
C VAL A 161 -4.32 -5.02 5.31
N ASN A 162 -3.57 -4.55 4.32
CA ASN A 162 -2.12 -4.35 4.36
C ASN A 162 -1.39 -5.52 5.04
N PRO A 163 -1.59 -6.77 4.57
CA PRO A 163 -1.18 -7.97 5.29
C PRO A 163 0.34 -8.07 5.47
N ASN A 164 1.10 -7.45 4.58
CA ASN A 164 2.56 -7.44 4.57
C ASN A 164 3.14 -6.14 5.13
N GLY A 165 2.32 -5.36 5.85
CA GLY A 165 2.64 -4.00 6.23
C GLY A 165 2.21 -2.99 5.15
N GLY A 166 2.53 -1.73 5.39
CA GLY A 166 2.07 -0.59 4.62
C GLY A 166 3.02 0.57 4.75
N ALA A 167 2.63 1.73 4.24
CA ALA A 167 3.52 2.89 4.08
C ALA A 167 4.11 3.44 5.39
N ILE A 168 3.51 3.16 6.56
CA ILE A 168 4.11 3.49 7.85
C ILE A 168 5.38 2.67 8.13
N ALA A 169 5.44 1.43 7.63
CA ALA A 169 6.62 0.55 7.77
C ALA A 169 7.52 0.60 6.54
N LEU A 170 6.95 0.55 5.34
CA LEU A 170 7.65 0.46 4.06
C LEU A 170 8.10 1.84 3.54
N GLY A 171 7.41 2.91 3.94
CA GLY A 171 7.63 4.24 3.40
C GLY A 171 6.66 4.65 2.29
N HIS A 172 6.75 5.92 1.87
CA HIS A 172 5.84 6.51 0.88
C HIS A 172 6.52 7.41 -0.16
N PRO A 173 7.33 6.86 -1.10
CA PRO A 173 7.77 7.65 -2.26
C PRO A 173 6.56 7.98 -3.13
N LEU A 174 6.20 9.27 -3.18
CA LEU A 174 4.88 9.73 -3.62
C LEU A 174 4.50 9.23 -5.01
N GLY A 175 5.41 9.36 -5.99
CA GLY A 175 5.17 8.95 -7.38
C GLY A 175 5.19 7.44 -7.61
N MET A 176 5.76 6.66 -6.68
CA MET A 176 5.90 5.20 -6.80
C MET A 176 4.73 4.45 -6.16
N SER A 177 4.19 4.98 -5.05
CA SER A 177 3.37 4.20 -4.12
C SER A 177 2.11 3.59 -4.74
N GLY A 178 1.51 4.26 -5.73
CA GLY A 178 0.37 3.71 -6.48
C GLY A 178 0.70 2.40 -7.19
N ALA A 179 1.86 2.34 -7.87
CA ALA A 179 2.31 1.13 -8.56
C ALA A 179 2.71 0.02 -7.58
N ARG A 180 3.35 0.37 -6.46
CA ARG A 180 3.70 -0.61 -5.41
C ARG A 180 2.48 -1.25 -4.76
N LEU A 181 1.43 -0.48 -4.45
CA LEU A 181 0.17 -1.04 -3.91
C LEU A 181 -0.40 -2.11 -4.85
N LEU A 182 -0.39 -1.85 -6.16
CA LEU A 182 -0.89 -2.81 -7.16
C LEU A 182 0.01 -4.06 -7.23
N LEU A 183 1.32 -3.89 -7.25
CA LEU A 183 2.28 -5.01 -7.31
C LEU A 183 2.13 -5.93 -6.10
N THR A 184 2.21 -5.35 -4.90
CA THR A 184 2.11 -6.10 -3.64
C THR A 184 0.75 -6.80 -3.52
N ALA A 185 -0.36 -6.14 -3.88
CA ALA A 185 -1.68 -6.78 -3.88
C ALA A 185 -1.78 -7.95 -4.86
N ALA A 186 -1.21 -7.82 -6.07
CA ALA A 186 -1.27 -8.87 -7.08
C ALA A 186 -0.49 -10.13 -6.66
N PHE A 187 0.70 -9.95 -6.08
CA PHE A 187 1.44 -11.07 -5.49
C PHE A 187 0.73 -11.66 -4.27
N GLU A 188 0.09 -10.84 -3.44
CA GLU A 188 -0.62 -11.32 -2.28
C GLU A 188 -1.88 -12.13 -2.63
N LEU A 189 -2.63 -11.72 -3.66
CA LEU A 189 -3.73 -12.53 -4.20
C LEU A 189 -3.24 -13.92 -4.60
N LYS A 190 -2.13 -13.99 -5.34
CA LYS A 190 -1.52 -15.25 -5.74
C LYS A 190 -1.10 -16.10 -4.55
N ARG A 191 -0.47 -15.50 -3.53
CA ARG A 191 -0.03 -16.22 -2.31
C ARG A 191 -1.20 -16.78 -1.50
N ARG A 192 -2.35 -16.10 -1.50
CA ARG A 192 -3.54 -16.47 -0.73
C ARG A 192 -4.51 -17.36 -1.49
N ASP A 193 -4.30 -17.60 -2.77
CA ASP A 193 -5.34 -18.13 -3.68
C ASP A 193 -6.62 -17.27 -3.61
N GLY A 194 -6.43 -15.96 -3.45
CA GLY A 194 -7.50 -14.97 -3.36
C GLY A 194 -7.96 -14.52 -4.75
N ARG A 195 -9.18 -13.99 -4.83
CA ARG A 195 -9.81 -13.60 -6.09
C ARG A 195 -9.77 -12.11 -6.35
N TYR A 196 -10.13 -11.27 -5.37
CA TYR A 196 -10.24 -9.83 -5.58
C TYR A 196 -9.42 -9.01 -4.58
N ALA A 197 -8.78 -7.95 -5.08
CA ALA A 197 -8.11 -6.98 -4.23
C ALA A 197 -8.57 -5.54 -4.49
N LEU A 198 -8.68 -4.76 -3.43
CA LEU A 198 -8.86 -3.31 -3.47
C LEU A 198 -7.54 -2.62 -3.17
N CYS A 199 -7.01 -1.86 -4.13
CA CYS A 199 -5.87 -0.98 -3.92
C CYS A 199 -6.35 0.47 -3.91
N THR A 200 -6.14 1.21 -2.82
CA THR A 200 -6.67 2.58 -2.69
C THR A 200 -5.73 3.53 -1.94
N MET A 201 -5.77 4.81 -2.30
CA MET A 201 -4.96 5.83 -1.65
C MET A 201 -5.65 7.21 -1.64
N CYS A 202 -5.36 7.98 -0.60
CA CYS A 202 -5.64 9.41 -0.56
C CYS A 202 -4.63 10.16 -1.42
N ILE A 203 -5.02 11.32 -1.91
CA ILE A 203 -4.20 12.19 -2.73
C ILE A 203 -4.33 13.61 -2.19
N GLY A 204 -3.19 14.29 -2.07
CA GLY A 204 -3.12 15.68 -1.61
C GLY A 204 -4.08 16.58 -2.36
N VAL A 205 -4.48 17.69 -1.72
CA VAL A 205 -5.43 18.66 -2.29
C VAL A 205 -6.87 18.11 -2.45
N GLY A 206 -7.18 16.96 -1.85
CA GLY A 206 -8.57 16.51 -1.71
C GLY A 206 -9.02 15.54 -2.79
N GLN A 207 -8.24 14.49 -3.03
CA GLN A 207 -8.55 13.48 -4.03
C GLN A 207 -8.35 12.06 -3.46
N GLY A 208 -8.88 11.07 -4.17
CA GLY A 208 -8.62 9.66 -3.91
C GLY A 208 -8.71 8.84 -5.19
N MET A 209 -8.03 7.70 -5.17
CA MET A 209 -8.03 6.74 -6.27
C MET A 209 -8.20 5.33 -5.72
N ALA A 210 -8.91 4.48 -6.46
CA ALA A 210 -9.06 3.08 -6.16
C ALA A 210 -8.98 2.25 -7.45
N VAL A 211 -8.38 1.07 -7.34
CA VAL A 211 -8.29 0.04 -8.38
C VAL A 211 -8.72 -1.29 -7.79
N ILE A 212 -9.57 -2.01 -8.51
CA ILE A 212 -9.92 -3.40 -8.20
C ILE A 212 -9.10 -4.30 -9.10
N LEU A 213 -8.34 -5.21 -8.48
CA LEU A 213 -7.64 -6.29 -9.16
C LEU A 213 -8.43 -7.59 -9.03
N GLU A 214 -8.34 -8.43 -10.05
CA GLU A 214 -8.85 -9.80 -10.08
C GLU A 214 -7.68 -10.75 -10.40
N ALA A 215 -7.56 -11.84 -9.64
CA ALA A 215 -6.57 -12.89 -9.93
C ALA A 215 -6.79 -13.51 -11.32
N CYS A 216 -5.70 -13.96 -11.95
CA CYS A 216 -5.71 -14.53 -13.30
C CYS A 216 -5.51 -16.04 -13.30
#